data_AF-A0A4Y2A6B0-F1
#
_entry.id   AF-A0A4Y2A6B0-F1
#
_cell.length_a   1.000
_cell.length_b   1.000
_cell.length_c   1.000
_cell.angle_alpha   90.00
_cell.angle_beta   90.00
_cell.angle_gamma   90.00
#
_symmetry.space_group_name_H-M   'P 1'
#
loop_
_entity.id
_entity.type
_entity.pdbx_description
1 polymer ?
#
loop_
_entity_poly.entity_id
_entity_poly.type
_entity_poly.pdbx_seq_one_letter_code
_entity_poly.pdbx_strand_id
1 'polypeptide(L)'
;MDKNKIRREKQNVRAELCSKSEEFTLQGLCLDGRKDDTLVVDLADSKRFRRVKKEEHYSLIQESAAVYIGHVTPTSGGSADIVTSIISYLSGRGISLKKLS
;
A
#
# COMPACT_ATOMS: atom_id res chain seq x y z
N MET A 1 18.41 -11.88 -24.19
CA MET A 1 18.14 -11.72 -22.73
C MET A 1 17.00 -12.64 -22.35
N ASP A 2 17.23 -13.59 -21.46
CA ASP A 2 16.25 -14.64 -21.13
C ASP A 2 15.30 -14.18 -20.02
N LYS A 3 14.03 -13.95 -20.39
CA LYS A 3 12.99 -13.47 -19.47
C LYS A 3 12.67 -14.46 -18.36
N ASN A 4 12.85 -15.77 -18.60
CA ASN A 4 12.60 -16.81 -17.60
C ASN A 4 13.69 -16.81 -16.53
N LYS A 5 14.96 -16.61 -16.91
CA LYS A 5 16.06 -16.42 -15.95
C LYS A 5 15.82 -15.22 -15.04
N ILE A 6 15.38 -14.08 -15.60
CA ILE A 6 15.07 -12.88 -14.81
C ILE A 6 13.91 -13.15 -13.84
N ARG A 7 12.85 -13.82 -14.29
CA ARG A 7 11.69 -14.13 -13.44
C ARG A 7 12.09 -15.06 -12.28
N ARG A 8 12.92 -16.07 -12.54
CA ARG A 8 13.41 -17.02 -11.54
C ARG A 8 14.29 -16.31 -10.51
N GLU A 9 15.21 -15.49 -10.96
CA GLU A 9 16.11 -14.77 -10.05
C GLU A 9 15.36 -13.76 -9.18
N LYS A 10 14.40 -13.03 -9.76
CA LYS A 10 13.48 -12.19 -8.96
C LYS A 10 12.69 -12.99 -7.93
N GLN A 11 12.30 -14.22 -8.24
CA GLN A 11 11.57 -15.08 -7.31
C GLN A 11 12.46 -15.58 -6.18
N ASN A 12 13.70 -15.97 -6.50
CA ASN A 12 14.70 -16.40 -5.51
C ASN A 12 15.05 -15.26 -4.54
N VAL A 13 15.34 -14.07 -5.08
CA VAL A 13 15.64 -12.87 -4.27
C VAL A 13 14.47 -12.52 -3.36
N ARG A 14 13.22 -12.58 -3.85
CA ARG A 14 12.03 -12.36 -3.01
C ARG A 14 11.89 -13.40 -1.90
N ALA A 15 12.18 -14.68 -2.19
CA ALA A 15 12.10 -15.75 -1.21
C ALA A 15 13.17 -15.62 -0.12
N GLU A 16 14.40 -15.25 -0.50
CA GLU A 16 15.50 -15.04 0.44
C GLU A 16 15.28 -13.83 1.35
N LEU A 17 14.74 -12.73 0.81
CA LEU A 17 14.30 -11.58 1.61
C LEU A 17 13.19 -11.96 2.59
N CYS A 18 12.27 -12.83 2.18
CA CYS A 18 11.16 -13.28 3.02
C CYS A 18 11.62 -14.19 4.16
N SER A 19 12.68 -14.98 3.97
CA SER A 19 13.23 -15.88 5.00
C SER A 19 14.17 -15.18 6.00
N LYS A 20 14.67 -13.99 5.65
CA LYS A 20 15.52 -13.15 6.51
C LYS A 20 14.74 -12.08 7.29
N SER A 21 13.42 -12.24 7.49
CA SER A 21 12.66 -11.24 8.23
C SER A 21 13.15 -11.16 9.68
N GLU A 22 14.03 -10.19 9.96
CA GLU A 22 14.15 -9.63 11.30
C GLU A 22 12.75 -9.17 11.75
N GLU A 23 12.48 -9.26 13.04
CA GLU A 23 11.20 -8.86 13.62
C GLU A 23 10.93 -7.38 13.31
N PHE A 24 10.19 -7.12 12.22
CA PHE A 24 9.92 -5.77 11.74
C PHE A 24 9.15 -5.01 12.83
N THR A 25 9.87 -4.14 13.53
CA THR A 25 9.31 -3.31 14.58
C THR A 25 9.07 -1.93 14.02
N LEU A 26 7.78 -1.59 13.85
CA LEU A 26 7.36 -0.29 13.38
C LEU A 26 7.61 0.77 14.47
N GLN A 27 8.60 1.63 14.26
CA GLN A 27 8.98 2.70 15.20
C GLN A 27 8.23 4.01 14.98
N GLY A 28 7.77 4.27 13.75
CA GLY A 28 7.12 5.51 13.34
C GLY A 28 6.48 5.30 11.97
N LEU A 29 5.36 5.97 11.72
CA LEU A 29 4.61 5.85 10.45
C LEU A 29 4.41 7.25 9.85
N CYS A 30 4.98 7.46 8.68
CA CYS A 30 4.80 8.66 7.87
C CYS A 30 3.84 8.38 6.72
N LEU A 31 2.98 9.37 6.43
CA LEU A 31 1.99 9.35 5.36
C LEU A 31 2.27 10.51 4.40
N ASP A 32 2.14 10.27 3.10
CA ASP A 32 2.39 11.27 2.04
C ASP A 32 1.17 12.14 1.69
N GLY A 33 -0.03 11.76 2.15
CA GLY A 33 -1.26 12.54 2.01
C GLY A 33 -1.72 12.77 0.57
N ARG A 34 -1.32 11.90 -0.36
CA ARG A 34 -1.58 12.10 -1.79
C ARG A 34 -3.05 11.85 -2.14
N LYS A 35 -3.54 12.67 -3.06
CA LYS A 35 -4.84 12.49 -3.72
C LYS A 35 -4.59 12.46 -5.22
N ASP A 36 -4.84 11.32 -5.82
CA ASP A 36 -4.58 11.10 -7.24
C ASP A 36 -5.89 11.26 -8.03
N ASP A 37 -5.77 11.82 -9.22
CA ASP A 37 -6.87 11.90 -10.18
C ASP A 37 -6.92 10.57 -10.97
N THR A 38 -7.87 9.71 -10.61
CA THR A 38 -8.08 8.41 -11.26
C THR A 38 -9.15 8.53 -12.35
N LEU A 39 -8.85 8.07 -13.57
CA LEU A 39 -9.84 7.90 -14.62
C LEU A 39 -10.68 6.65 -14.36
N VAL A 40 -11.98 6.83 -14.15
CA VAL A 40 -12.95 5.73 -13.98
C VAL A 40 -13.93 5.71 -15.14
N VAL A 41 -14.39 4.51 -15.48
CA VAL A 41 -15.40 4.29 -16.52
C VAL A 41 -16.71 3.93 -15.83
N ASP A 42 -17.67 4.82 -15.91
CA ASP A 42 -19.02 4.60 -15.39
C ASP A 42 -19.93 4.05 -16.48
N LEU A 43 -20.88 3.21 -16.08
CA LEU A 43 -21.94 2.71 -16.94
C LEU A 43 -23.25 3.41 -16.56
N ALA A 44 -23.83 4.15 -17.49
CA ALA A 44 -25.14 4.77 -17.34
C ALA A 44 -25.92 4.59 -18.65
N ASP A 45 -27.17 4.17 -18.58
CA ASP A 45 -28.05 3.97 -19.75
C ASP A 45 -27.41 3.13 -20.88
N SER A 46 -26.73 2.04 -20.49
CA SER A 46 -26.00 1.15 -21.42
C SER A 46 -24.87 1.82 -22.21
N LYS A 47 -24.48 3.04 -21.83
CA LYS A 47 -23.35 3.80 -22.40
C LYS A 47 -22.22 3.89 -21.39
N ARG A 48 -20.99 3.91 -21.90
CA ARG A 48 -19.76 4.06 -21.11
C ARG A 48 -19.30 5.51 -21.14
N PHE A 49 -19.11 6.09 -19.97
CA PHE A 49 -18.60 7.45 -19.83
C PHE A 49 -17.30 7.43 -19.03
N ARG A 50 -16.31 8.23 -19.45
CA ARG A 50 -15.10 8.44 -18.67
C ARG A 50 -15.31 9.64 -17.77
N ARG A 51 -14.96 9.50 -16.49
CA ARG A 51 -14.84 10.63 -15.58
C ARG A 51 -13.56 10.54 -14.78
N VAL A 52 -13.11 11.68 -14.29
CA VAL A 52 -12.01 11.75 -13.31
C VAL A 52 -12.62 11.71 -11.92
N LYS A 53 -12.10 10.84 -11.06
CA LYS A 53 -12.45 10.77 -9.64
C LYS A 53 -11.18 11.02 -8.84
N LYS A 54 -11.28 11.84 -7.79
CA LYS A 54 -10.21 11.96 -6.79
C LYS A 54 -10.23 10.75 -5.88
N GLU A 55 -9.13 10.01 -5.85
CA GLU A 55 -8.93 8.89 -4.95
C GLU A 55 -7.83 9.21 -3.95
N GLU A 56 -8.08 8.83 -2.70
CA GLU A 56 -7.12 8.96 -1.62
C GLU A 56 -6.11 7.83 -1.73
N HIS A 57 -4.82 8.16 -1.77
CA HIS A 57 -3.75 7.18 -1.82
C HIS A 57 -2.70 7.53 -0.78
N TYR A 58 -2.54 6.66 0.22
CA TYR A 58 -1.59 6.88 1.31
C TYR A 58 -0.45 5.88 1.22
N SER A 59 0.76 6.39 0.99
CA SER A 59 1.98 5.60 1.15
C SER A 59 2.31 5.47 2.64
N LEU A 60 2.57 4.24 3.08
CA LEU A 60 2.98 3.90 4.43
C LEU A 60 4.51 3.78 4.45
N ILE A 61 5.17 4.73 5.09
CA ILE A 61 6.63 4.79 5.17
C ILE A 61 7.05 4.73 6.64
N GLN A 62 8.02 3.88 6.96
CA GLN A 62 8.64 3.86 8.28
C GLN A 62 9.51 5.10 8.45
N GLU A 63 9.26 5.87 9.50
CA GLU A 63 9.93 7.15 9.73
C GLU A 63 11.44 7.02 9.96
N SER A 64 11.86 6.08 10.83
CA SER A 64 13.26 5.98 11.27
C SER A 64 14.27 5.56 10.19
N ALA A 65 13.80 4.91 9.12
CA ALA A 65 14.65 4.41 8.04
C ALA A 65 14.14 4.78 6.63
N ALA A 66 13.08 5.59 6.55
CA ALA A 66 12.37 5.89 5.30
C ALA A 66 12.01 4.63 4.48
N VAL A 67 11.74 3.52 5.17
CA VAL A 67 11.46 2.23 4.52
C VAL A 67 10.03 2.19 4.05
N TYR A 68 9.84 1.90 2.76
CA TYR A 68 8.51 1.72 2.19
C TYR A 68 7.85 0.43 2.72
N ILE A 69 6.73 0.57 3.43
CA ILE A 69 5.95 -0.55 3.98
C ILE A 69 4.85 -0.97 2.98
N GLY A 70 4.28 0.00 2.27
CA GLY A 70 3.19 -0.24 1.34
C GLY A 70 2.35 0.99 1.06
N HIS A 71 1.14 0.76 0.56
CA HIS A 71 0.15 1.80 0.35
C HIS A 71 -1.25 1.28 0.66
N VAL A 72 -2.17 2.20 0.95
CA VAL A 72 -3.60 1.93 1.07
C VAL A 72 -4.39 2.93 0.22
N THR A 73 -5.50 2.46 -0.34
CA THR A 73 -6.48 3.29 -1.05
C THR A 73 -7.81 3.18 -0.29
N PRO A 74 -8.07 4.08 0.67
CA PRO A 74 -9.30 4.04 1.46
C PRO A 74 -10.53 4.26 0.59
N THR A 75 -11.67 3.72 1.02
CA THR A 75 -12.95 3.85 0.32
C THR A 75 -13.43 5.30 0.22
N SER A 76 -13.07 6.12 1.22
CA SER A 76 -13.33 7.56 1.25
C SER A 76 -12.20 8.32 1.97
N GLY A 77 -12.20 9.66 1.84
CA GLY A 77 -11.30 10.54 2.60
C GLY A 77 -11.73 10.82 4.03
N GLY A 78 -12.73 10.10 4.55
CA GLY A 78 -13.12 10.18 5.95
C GLY A 78 -12.05 9.59 6.86
N SER A 79 -11.79 10.23 7.99
CA SER A 79 -10.76 9.79 8.95
C SER A 79 -10.97 8.34 9.41
N ALA A 80 -12.22 7.92 9.62
CA ALA A 80 -12.57 6.54 9.98
C ALA A 80 -12.13 5.54 8.90
N ASP A 81 -12.47 5.78 7.63
CA ASP A 81 -12.12 4.89 6.53
C ASP A 81 -10.60 4.83 6.30
N ILE A 82 -9.91 5.96 6.46
CA ILE A 82 -8.45 6.03 6.37
C ILE A 82 -7.82 5.18 7.49
N VAL A 83 -8.20 5.42 8.75
CA VAL A 83 -7.67 4.70 9.92
C VAL A 83 -7.96 3.20 9.80
N THR A 84 -9.18 2.82 9.45
CA THR A 84 -9.55 1.41 9.26
C THR A 84 -8.74 0.74 8.15
N SER A 85 -8.51 1.43 7.03
CA SER A 85 -7.70 0.91 5.92
C SER A 85 -6.25 0.65 6.35
N ILE A 86 -5.65 1.59 7.08
CA ILE A 86 -4.27 1.47 7.59
C ILE A 86 -4.16 0.34 8.61
N ILE A 87 -5.05 0.28 9.61
CA ILE A 87 -5.05 -0.76 10.65
C ILE A 87 -5.23 -2.14 10.02
N SER A 88 -6.19 -2.28 9.10
CA SER A 88 -6.46 -3.55 8.41
C SER A 88 -5.25 -4.02 7.61
N TYR A 89 -4.59 -3.10 6.89
CA TYR A 89 -3.41 -3.41 6.10
C TYR A 89 -2.24 -3.91 6.96
N LEU A 90 -1.93 -3.18 8.04
CA LEU A 90 -0.83 -3.53 8.94
C LEU A 90 -1.10 -4.83 9.70
N SER A 91 -2.34 -5.00 10.19
CA SER A 91 -2.76 -6.21 10.91
C SER A 91 -2.72 -7.45 10.00
N GLY A 92 -3.14 -7.31 8.73
CA GLY A 92 -3.03 -8.37 7.73
C GLY A 92 -1.60 -8.80 7.40
N ARG A 93 -0.60 -7.97 7.74
CA ARG A 93 0.83 -8.27 7.59
C ARG A 93 1.51 -8.66 8.91
N GLY A 94 0.76 -8.77 10.01
CA GLY A 94 1.31 -9.04 11.34
C GLY A 94 2.11 -7.88 11.94
N ILE A 95 1.97 -6.66 11.41
CA ILE A 95 2.66 -5.48 11.92
C ILE A 95 1.83 -4.89 13.06
N SER A 96 2.37 -4.92 14.28
CA SER A 96 1.69 -4.40 15.47
C SER A 96 1.86 -2.89 15.60
N LEU A 97 0.74 -2.18 15.74
CA LEU A 97 0.70 -0.74 16.05
C LEU A 97 1.02 -0.44 17.52
N LYS A 98 1.00 -1.45 18.42
CA LYS A 98 1.20 -1.24 19.87
C LYS A 98 2.61 -0.73 20.24
N LYS A 99 3.55 -0.79 19.29
CA LYS A 99 4.94 -0.32 19.47
C LYS A 99 5.15 1.12 18.97
N LEU A 100 4.13 1.77 18.41
CA LEU A 100 4.14 3.22 18.15
C LEU A 100 3.83 3.92 19.48
N SER A 101 4.86 4.47 20.12
CA SER A 101 4.77 5.22 21.38
C SER A 101 4.30 6.65 21.17
#